data_AF-A0A842LS58-F1
#
_entry.id   AF-A0A842LS58-F1
#
_cell.length_a   1.000
_cell.length_b   1.000
_cell.length_c   1.000
_cell.angle_alpha   90.00
_cell.angle_beta   90.00
_cell.angle_gamma   90.00
#
_symmetry.space_group_name_H-M   'P 1'
#
loop_
_entity.id
_entity.type
_entity.pdbx_description
1 polymer ?
#
loop_
_entity_poly.entity_id
_entity_poly.type
_entity_poly.pdbx_seq_one_letter_code
_entity_poly.pdbx_strand_id
1 'polypeptide(L)'
;MTDAPETSRTLELVLGIIGGIFGLLGGLFAIVFSVFGPELLYLGMSAILASILGIIGSVYVRNNPRRGGAVLIISAVWLLISISAFAIPGTVFLGIAGVLALIR
;
A
#
# COMPACT_ATOMS: atom_id res chain seq x y z
N MET A 1 25.96 20.14 -21.69
CA MET A 1 25.77 19.11 -20.67
C MET A 1 24.28 18.86 -20.61
N THR A 2 23.81 17.72 -21.11
CA THR A 2 22.38 17.38 -21.07
C THR A 2 22.07 16.93 -19.65
N ASP A 3 21.46 17.82 -18.86
CA ASP A 3 20.88 17.46 -17.56
C ASP A 3 19.81 16.39 -17.82
N ALA A 4 20.14 15.13 -17.54
CA ALA A 4 19.15 14.08 -17.49
C ALA A 4 18.13 14.49 -16.40
N PRO A 5 16.82 14.50 -16.69
CA PRO A 5 15.84 14.88 -15.69
C PRO A 5 15.97 13.95 -14.49
N GLU A 6 16.23 14.52 -13.31
CA GLU A 6 16.19 13.77 -12.06
C GLU A 6 14.84 13.06 -11.98
N THR A 7 14.83 11.73 -12.03
CA THR A 7 13.59 10.95 -11.97
C THR A 7 13.00 11.08 -10.57
N SER A 8 12.06 12.02 -10.42
CA SER A 8 11.37 12.28 -9.17
C SER A 8 10.59 11.05 -8.71
N ARG A 9 10.75 10.68 -7.43
CA ARG A 9 10.04 9.56 -6.79
C ARG A 9 8.70 9.95 -6.17
N THR A 10 8.13 11.05 -6.66
CA THR A 10 6.89 11.62 -6.13
C THR A 10 5.69 10.77 -6.52
N LEU A 11 5.70 10.14 -7.69
CA LEU A 11 4.61 9.28 -8.13
C LEU A 11 4.46 8.06 -7.23
N GLU A 12 5.57 7.38 -6.94
CA GLU A 12 5.60 6.19 -6.08
C GLU A 12 5.17 6.55 -4.65
N LEU A 13 5.63 7.70 -4.13
CA LEU A 13 5.19 8.19 -2.82
C LEU A 13 3.67 8.45 -2.81
N VAL A 14 3.16 9.26 -3.74
CA VAL A 14 1.76 9.70 -3.74
C VAL A 14 0.83 8.51 -3.96
N LEU A 15 1.13 7.64 -4.93
CA LEU A 15 0.37 6.42 -5.16
C LEU A 15 0.43 5.48 -3.94
N GLY A 16 1.59 5.36 -3.31
CA GLY A 16 1.74 4.55 -2.10
C GLY A 16 0.92 5.07 -0.92
N ILE A 17 0.92 6.39 -0.69
CA ILE A 17 0.11 7.04 0.36
C ILE A 17 -1.38 6.86 0.06
N ILE A 18 -1.82 7.16 -1.17
CA ILE A 18 -3.23 6.99 -1.58
C ILE A 18 -3.67 5.54 -1.39
N GLY A 19 -2.86 4.59 -1.85
CA GLY A 19 -3.13 3.16 -1.69
C GLY A 19 -3.22 2.73 -0.23
N GLY A 20 -2.32 3.23 0.62
CA GLY A 20 -2.38 3.02 2.06
C GLY A 20 -3.64 3.60 2.70
N ILE A 21 -4.08 4.79 2.31
CA ILE A 21 -5.33 5.39 2.82
C ILE A 21 -6.55 4.55 2.41
N PHE A 22 -6.64 4.12 1.16
CA PHE A 22 -7.73 3.23 0.73
C PHE A 22 -7.71 1.89 1.49
N GLY A 23 -6.53 1.35 1.75
CA GLY A 23 -6.38 0.14 2.58
C GLY A 23 -6.83 0.35 4.03
N LEU A 24 -6.50 1.49 4.64
CA LEU A 24 -6.97 1.86 5.99
C LEU A 24 -8.50 1.96 6.03
N LEU A 25 -9.10 2.64 5.04
CA LEU A 25 -10.56 2.77 4.94
C LEU A 25 -11.22 1.40 4.77
N GLY A 26 -10.66 0.53 3.94
CA GLY A 26 -11.14 -0.85 3.78
C GLY A 26 -11.03 -1.68 5.08
N GLY A 27 -9.92 -1.54 5.81
CA GLY A 27 -9.73 -2.20 7.10
C GLY A 27 -10.70 -1.71 8.18
N LEU A 28 -10.94 -0.39 8.26
CA LEU A 28 -11.95 0.19 9.12
C LEU A 28 -13.36 -0.30 8.76
N PHE A 29 -13.66 -0.40 7.47
CA PHE A 29 -14.92 -0.95 7.01
C PHE A 29 -15.09 -2.40 7.48
N ALA A 30 -14.08 -3.25 7.32
CA ALA A 30 -14.13 -4.63 7.83
C ALA A 30 -14.37 -4.69 9.35
N ILE A 31 -13.76 -3.80 10.13
CA ILE A 31 -13.99 -3.72 11.58
C ILE A 31 -15.43 -3.30 11.89
N VAL A 32 -15.99 -2.30 11.21
CA VAL A 32 -17.39 -1.88 11.41
C VAL A 32 -18.36 -3.02 11.13
N PHE A 33 -18.09 -3.82 10.09
CA PHE A 33 -18.90 -4.98 9.74
C PHE A 33 -18.58 -6.24 10.56
N SER A 34 -17.66 -6.18 11.52
CA SER A 34 -17.32 -7.33 12.37
C SER A 34 -18.46 -7.83 13.25
N VAL A 35 -19.53 -7.04 13.40
CA VAL A 35 -20.80 -7.50 14.00
C VAL A 35 -21.39 -8.72 13.29
N PHE A 36 -21.10 -8.90 11.99
CA PHE A 36 -21.58 -10.03 11.19
C PHE A 36 -20.63 -11.24 11.24
N GLY A 37 -19.44 -11.10 11.81
CA GLY A 37 -18.46 -12.18 11.91
C GLY A 37 -17.17 -11.72 12.62
N PRO A 38 -16.75 -12.38 13.71
CA PRO A 38 -15.58 -11.96 14.48
C PRO A 38 -14.27 -12.04 13.68
N GLU A 39 -14.20 -12.87 12.64
CA GLU A 39 -13.03 -12.98 11.75
C GLU A 39 -12.74 -11.66 11.03
N LEU A 40 -13.78 -10.88 10.72
CA LEU A 40 -13.66 -9.58 10.04
C LEU A 40 -12.91 -8.54 10.88
N LEU A 41 -12.97 -8.66 12.22
CA LEU A 41 -12.20 -7.79 13.10
C LEU A 41 -10.70 -8.04 12.93
N TYR A 42 -10.27 -9.31 12.93
CA TYR A 42 -8.86 -9.68 12.76
C TYR A 42 -8.36 -9.36 11.34
N LEU A 43 -9.19 -9.61 10.33
CA LEU A 43 -8.89 -9.28 8.93
C LEU A 43 -8.78 -7.76 8.73
N GLY A 44 -9.68 -6.98 9.33
CA GLY A 44 -9.63 -5.52 9.28
C GLY A 44 -8.41 -4.93 10.00
N MET A 45 -8.06 -5.45 11.17
CA MET A 45 -6.83 -5.09 11.89
C MET A 45 -5.57 -5.42 11.06
N SER A 46 -5.54 -6.60 10.42
CA SER A 46 -4.46 -7.00 9.52
C SER A 46 -4.33 -6.05 8.32
N ALA A 47 -5.45 -5.66 7.71
CA ALA A 47 -5.46 -4.69 6.61
C ALA A 47 -4.95 -3.30 7.04
N ILE A 48 -5.29 -2.84 8.25
CA ILE A 48 -4.75 -1.60 8.80
C ILE A 48 -3.24 -1.67 8.94
N LEU A 49 -2.71 -2.78 9.47
CA LEU A 49 -1.26 -2.98 9.59
C LEU A 49 -0.55 -3.02 8.23
N ALA A 50 -1.09 -3.76 7.27
CA ALA A 50 -0.59 -3.79 5.89
C ALA A 50 -0.56 -2.38 5.27
N SER A 51 -1.59 -1.58 5.53
CA SER A 51 -1.70 -0.21 5.03
C SER A 51 -0.69 0.74 5.66
N ILE A 52 -0.48 0.65 6.98
CA ILE A 52 0.56 1.41 7.68
C ILE A 52 1.94 1.06 7.10
N LEU A 53 2.21 -0.24 6.91
CA LEU A 53 3.45 -0.69 6.30
C LEU A 53 3.60 -0.15 4.86
N GLY A 54 2.52 -0.14 4.08
CA GLY A 54 2.49 0.48 2.75
C GLY A 54 2.83 1.97 2.76
N ILE A 55 2.28 2.74 3.72
CA ILE A 55 2.59 4.16 3.88
C ILE A 55 4.07 4.34 4.25
N ILE A 56 4.59 3.56 5.20
CA ILE A 56 6.02 3.60 5.56
C ILE A 56 6.90 3.26 4.35
N GLY A 57 6.54 2.21 3.60
CA GLY A 57 7.22 1.80 2.37
C GLY A 57 7.23 2.91 1.31
N SER A 58 6.13 3.64 1.16
CA SER A 58 6.00 4.76 0.22
C SER A 58 6.98 5.90 0.55
N VAL A 59 7.15 6.22 1.83
CA VAL A 59 8.11 7.23 2.30
C VAL A 59 9.54 6.72 2.10
N TYR A 60 9.78 5.44 2.44
CA TYR A 60 11.11 4.83 2.34
C TYR A 60 11.62 4.67 0.90
N VAL A 61 10.71 4.64 -0.09
CA VAL A 61 11.03 4.59 -1.52
C VAL A 61 11.95 5.72 -1.97
N ARG A 62 11.89 6.89 -1.31
CA ARG A 62 12.75 8.04 -1.59
C ARG A 62 14.21 7.80 -1.21
N ASN A 63 14.45 6.99 -0.18
CA ASN A 63 15.80 6.69 0.30
C ASN A 63 16.38 5.46 -0.40
N ASN A 64 15.55 4.44 -0.63
CA ASN A 64 15.96 3.23 -1.31
C ASN A 64 14.81 2.66 -2.15
N PRO A 65 14.76 2.94 -3.47
CA PRO A 65 13.65 2.56 -4.32
C PRO A 65 13.40 1.05 -4.36
N ARG A 66 14.47 0.24 -4.43
CA ARG A 66 14.35 -1.22 -4.49
C ARG A 66 13.72 -1.81 -3.22
N ARG A 67 14.22 -1.38 -2.05
CA ARG A 67 13.70 -1.88 -0.77
C ARG A 67 12.31 -1.33 -0.48
N GLY A 68 12.06 -0.04 -0.72
CA GLY A 68 10.74 0.56 -0.56
C GLY A 68 9.71 -0.05 -1.51
N GLY A 69 10.09 -0.30 -2.76
CA GLY A 69 9.26 -0.96 -3.75
C GLY A 69 8.89 -2.38 -3.34
N ALA A 70 9.85 -3.16 -2.83
CA ALA A 70 9.57 -4.49 -2.29
C ALA A 70 8.59 -4.44 -1.12
N VAL A 71 8.75 -3.50 -0.19
CA VAL A 71 7.81 -3.30 0.93
C VAL A 71 6.41 -2.95 0.41
N LEU A 72 6.30 -2.07 -0.60
CA LEU A 72 5.01 -1.72 -1.21
C LEU A 72 4.31 -2.93 -1.84
N ILE A 73 5.05 -3.80 -2.53
CA ILE A 73 4.49 -5.04 -3.10
C ILE A 73 4.03 -6.00 -1.99
N ILE A 74 4.85 -6.19 -0.95
CA ILE A 74 4.48 -7.03 0.20
C ILE A 74 3.21 -6.49 0.86
N SER A 75 3.13 -5.18 1.09
CA SER A 75 1.95 -4.52 1.64
C SER A 75 0.72 -4.67 0.76
N ALA A 76 0.86 -4.56 -0.57
CA ALA A 76 -0.24 -4.75 -1.51
C ALA A 76 -0.80 -6.18 -1.45
N VAL A 77 0.07 -7.19 -1.50
CA VAL A 77 -0.34 -8.60 -1.43
C VAL A 77 -0.97 -8.92 -0.07
N TRP A 78 -0.37 -8.42 1.01
CA TRP A 78 -0.89 -8.61 2.36
C TRP A 78 -2.26 -7.96 2.54
N LEU A 79 -2.45 -6.74 2.02
CA LEU A 79 -3.72 -6.04 2.04
C LEU A 79 -4.81 -6.80 1.26
N LEU A 80 -4.46 -7.32 0.08
CA LEU A 80 -5.37 -8.12 -0.74
C LEU A 80 -5.81 -9.40 -0.03
N ILE A 81 -4.90 -10.11 0.63
CA ILE A 81 -5.23 -11.32 1.40
C ILE A 81 -6.12 -10.96 2.60
N SER A 82 -5.93 -9.79 3.20
CA SER A 82 -6.64 -9.38 4.41
C SER A 82 -8.11 -9.04 4.17
N ILE A 83 -8.44 -8.23 3.16
CA ILE A 83 -9.85 -7.80 2.94
C ILE A 83 -10.34 -7.96 1.49
N SER A 84 -9.56 -8.63 0.65
CA SER A 84 -9.95 -9.08 -0.71
C SER A 84 -10.59 -7.97 -1.56
N ALA A 85 -11.89 -8.09 -1.88
CA ALA A 85 -12.58 -7.14 -2.76
C ALA A 85 -12.55 -5.69 -2.23
N PHE A 86 -12.61 -5.51 -0.90
CA PHE A 86 -12.52 -4.18 -0.28
C PHE A 86 -11.11 -3.57 -0.36
N ALA A 87 -10.09 -4.40 -0.60
CA ALA A 87 -8.71 -3.98 -0.76
C ALA A 87 -8.34 -3.59 -2.20
N ILE A 88 -9.20 -3.80 -3.20
CA ILE A 88 -8.87 -3.60 -4.62
C ILE A 88 -8.23 -2.22 -4.89
N PRO A 89 -8.86 -1.08 -4.53
CA PRO A 89 -8.25 0.22 -4.83
C PRO A 89 -6.92 0.40 -4.11
N GLY A 90 -6.83 0.04 -2.82
CA GLY A 90 -5.58 0.15 -2.05
C GLY A 90 -4.45 -0.71 -2.61
N THR A 91 -4.77 -1.96 -2.96
CA THR A 91 -3.84 -2.94 -3.53
C THR A 91 -3.33 -2.49 -4.89
N VAL A 92 -4.20 -1.96 -5.76
CA VAL A 92 -3.80 -1.49 -7.09
C VAL A 92 -2.84 -0.31 -6.97
N PHE A 93 -3.16 0.67 -6.14
CA PHE A 93 -2.28 1.83 -5.97
C PHE A 93 -0.93 1.46 -5.33
N LEU A 94 -0.93 0.64 -4.27
CA LEU A 94 0.32 0.14 -3.65
C LEU A 94 1.12 -0.72 -4.62
N GLY A 95 0.46 -1.59 -5.39
CA GLY A 95 1.07 -2.46 -6.37
C GLY A 95 1.73 -1.68 -7.50
N ILE A 96 1.04 -0.70 -8.09
CA ILE A 96 1.59 0.18 -9.12
C ILE A 96 2.78 0.97 -8.56
N ALA A 97 2.65 1.55 -7.36
CA ALA A 97 3.75 2.27 -6.71
C ALA A 97 4.97 1.37 -6.50
N GLY A 98 4.77 0.13 -6.05
CA GLY A 98 5.83 -0.86 -5.85
C GLY A 98 6.50 -1.29 -7.15
N VAL A 99 5.73 -1.58 -8.20
CA VAL A 99 6.28 -1.96 -9.52
C VAL A 99 7.09 -0.82 -10.11
N LEU A 100 6.58 0.42 -10.06
CA LEU A 100 7.30 1.60 -10.55
C LEU A 100 8.64 1.79 -9.81
N ALA A 101 8.64 1.63 -8.49
CA ALA A 101 9.83 1.74 -7.64
C ALA A 101 10.87 0.64 -7.89
N LEU A 102 10.46 -0.55 -8.34
CA LEU A 102 11.36 -1.66 -8.64
C LEU A 102 11.99 -1.56 -10.03
N ILE A 103 11.29 -0.95 -10.99
CA ILE A 103 11.73 -0.86 -12.39
C ILE A 103 12.60 0.38 -12.64
N ARG A 104 12.26 1.53 -12.04
CA ARG A 104 12.93 2.81 -12.26
C ARG A 104 13.96 3.09 -11.19
#